data_AF-A0A7C5SRR3-F1
#
_entry.id   AF-A0A7C5SRR3-F1
#
_cell.length_a   1.000
_cell.length_b   1.000
_cell.length_c   1.000
_cell.angle_alpha   90.00
_cell.angle_beta   90.00
_cell.angle_gamma   90.00
#
_symmetry.space_group_name_H-M   'P 1'
#
loop_
_entity.id
_entity.type
_entity.pdbx_description
1 polymer ?
#
loop_
_entity_poly.entity_id
_entity_poly.type
_entity_poly.pdbx_seq_one_letter_code
_entity_poly.pdbx_strand_id
1 'polypeptide(L)'
;MSETDLKHIAEDYKWGFADDVEPELKLKGLSEDVVRAISRAKGEPEWLLEFRLKALETYFSKPWPTWGPDLSELRRQMDDFYYYVKPPVEGERRSWDEV
;
A
#
# COMPACT_ATOMS: atom_id res chain seq x y z
N MET A 1 3.84 -12.37 15.24
CA MET A 1 5.09 -13.02 14.78
C MET A 1 6.22 -12.03 15.01
N SER A 2 7.33 -12.46 15.60
CA SER A 2 8.47 -11.58 15.90
C SER A 2 9.28 -11.29 14.63
N GLU A 3 10.04 -10.19 14.60
CA GLU A 3 10.97 -9.88 13.49
C GLU A 3 11.97 -11.01 13.23
N THR A 4 12.32 -11.77 14.27
CA THR A 4 13.20 -12.94 14.19
C THR A 4 12.56 -14.08 13.41
N ASP A 5 11.24 -14.26 13.52
CA ASP A 5 10.51 -15.34 12.83
C ASP A 5 10.41 -15.08 11.32
N LEU A 6 10.29 -13.81 10.90
CA LEU A 6 10.22 -13.43 9.49
C LEU A 6 11.56 -13.61 8.76
N LYS A 7 12.69 -13.39 9.46
CA LYS A 7 14.03 -13.59 8.91
C LYS A 7 14.31 -15.06 8.62
N HIS A 8 13.91 -15.97 9.51
CA HIS A 8 14.10 -17.41 9.33
C HIS A 8 13.32 -17.98 8.12
N ILE A 9 12.13 -17.44 7.80
CA ILE A 9 11.36 -17.88 6.63
C ILE A 9 12.07 -17.48 5.32
N ALA A 10 12.76 -16.34 5.30
CA ALA A 10 13.54 -15.89 4.14
C ALA A 10 14.85 -16.67 3.98
N GLU A 11 15.49 -17.06 5.09
CA GLU A 11 16.74 -17.86 5.09
C GLU A 11 16.54 -19.29 4.53
N ASP A 12 15.39 -19.90 4.77
CA ASP A 12 15.05 -21.25 4.29
C ASP A 12 14.57 -21.27 2.81
N TYR A 13 14.31 -20.11 2.21
CA TYR A 13 13.87 -20.02 0.83
C TYR A 13 15.06 -20.12 -0.13
N LYS A 14 15.34 -21.34 -0.60
CA LYS A 14 16.42 -21.70 -1.54
C LYS A 14 16.62 -20.76 -2.74
N TRP A 15 15.57 -20.04 -3.16
CA TRP A 15 15.59 -19.15 -4.33
C TRP A 15 15.47 -17.66 -4.00
N GLY A 16 15.39 -17.30 -2.72
CA GLY A 16 15.70 -15.98 -2.14
C GLY A 16 15.39 -14.70 -2.92
N PHE A 17 14.35 -14.64 -3.77
CA PHE A 17 14.06 -13.44 -4.56
C PHE A 17 13.68 -12.28 -3.65
N ALA A 18 14.62 -11.35 -3.49
CA ALA A 18 14.45 -10.11 -2.78
C ALA A 18 15.21 -9.04 -3.56
N ASP A 19 14.54 -7.94 -3.84
CA ASP A 19 15.17 -6.76 -4.42
C ASP A 19 15.44 -5.79 -3.27
N ASP A 20 16.71 -5.44 -3.05
CA ASP A 20 17.13 -4.41 -2.10
C ASP A 20 16.84 -3.02 -2.70
N VAL A 21 15.56 -2.68 -2.71
CA VAL A 21 15.05 -1.46 -3.35
C VAL A 21 14.42 -0.56 -2.30
N GLU A 22 15.08 0.56 -2.03
CA GLU A 22 14.55 1.61 -1.17
C GLU A 22 13.48 2.42 -1.92
N PRO A 23 12.22 2.45 -1.45
CA PRO A 23 11.14 3.16 -2.12
C PRO A 23 11.26 4.67 -1.95
N GLU A 24 10.98 5.43 -3.01
CA GLU A 24 10.96 6.90 -2.98
C GLU A 24 9.85 7.46 -2.10
N LEU A 25 8.71 6.77 -2.09
CA LEU A 25 7.57 7.16 -1.28
C LEU A 25 6.92 5.92 -0.72
N LYS A 26 6.80 5.86 0.61
CA LYS A 26 6.17 4.77 1.34
C LYS A 26 5.22 5.37 2.37
N LEU A 27 3.92 5.18 2.16
CA LEU A 27 2.88 5.77 3.00
C LEU A 27 2.15 4.69 3.78
N LYS A 28 2.12 4.86 5.10
CA LYS A 28 1.51 3.93 6.05
C LYS A 28 0.12 4.40 6.43
N GLY A 29 -0.80 3.45 6.59
CA GLY A 29 -2.18 3.70 6.98
C GLY A 29 -3.04 4.27 5.86
N LEU A 30 -4.33 4.42 6.16
CA LEU A 30 -5.32 4.92 5.22
C LEU A 30 -5.96 6.19 5.80
N SER A 31 -5.56 7.35 5.28
CA SER A 31 -6.06 8.65 5.74
C SER A 31 -6.18 9.64 4.58
N GLU A 32 -6.86 10.75 4.81
CA GLU A 32 -6.97 11.84 3.84
C GLU A 32 -5.59 12.39 3.46
N ASP A 33 -4.69 12.54 4.43
CA ASP A 33 -3.32 13.00 4.20
C ASP A 33 -2.54 12.06 3.27
N VAL A 34 -2.70 10.74 3.46
CA VAL A 34 -2.12 9.73 2.57
C VAL A 34 -2.68 9.85 1.16
N VAL A 35 -4.00 9.96 1.01
CA VAL A 35 -4.64 10.11 -0.31
C VAL A 35 -4.17 11.38 -1.02
N ARG A 36 -4.10 12.51 -0.31
CA ARG A 36 -3.58 13.78 -0.86
C ARG A 36 -2.11 13.69 -1.21
N ALA A 37 -1.29 13.01 -0.39
CA ALA A 37 0.12 12.79 -0.69
C ALA A 37 0.32 11.97 -1.96
N ILE A 38 -0.47 10.90 -2.17
CA ILE A 38 -0.46 10.10 -3.39
C ILE A 38 -0.83 10.95 -4.60
N SER A 39 -1.92 11.72 -4.51
CA SER A 39 -2.39 12.56 -5.61
C SER A 39 -1.35 13.59 -6.03
N ARG A 40 -0.70 14.25 -5.07
CA ARG A 40 0.43 15.17 -5.33
C ARG A 40 1.62 14.47 -5.96
N ALA A 41 2.03 13.32 -5.42
CA ALA A 41 3.16 12.55 -5.94
C ALA A 41 2.95 12.08 -7.38
N LYS A 42 1.69 11.86 -7.78
CA LYS A 42 1.30 11.41 -9.11
C LYS A 42 0.90 12.55 -10.07
N GLY A 43 0.84 13.79 -9.60
CA GLY A 43 0.40 14.93 -10.40
C GLY A 43 -1.02 14.74 -10.96
N GLU A 44 -1.92 14.17 -10.16
CA GLU A 44 -3.28 13.84 -10.61
C GLU A 44 -4.14 15.12 -10.81
N PRO A 45 -5.09 15.09 -11.77
CA PRO A 45 -6.06 16.18 -11.90
C PRO A 45 -7.03 16.21 -10.70
N GLU A 46 -7.58 17.40 -10.39
CA GLU A 46 -8.40 17.63 -9.19
C GLU A 46 -9.59 16.66 -9.06
N TRP A 47 -10.30 16.39 -10.15
CA TRP A 47 -11.45 15.49 -10.14
C TRP A 47 -11.09 14.08 -9.64
N LEU A 48 -9.86 13.62 -9.86
CA LEU A 48 -9.40 12.31 -9.42
C LEU A 48 -9.09 12.31 -7.92
N LEU A 49 -8.55 13.43 -7.40
CA LEU A 49 -8.39 13.61 -5.95
C LEU A 49 -9.75 13.59 -5.26
N GLU A 50 -10.72 14.37 -5.75
CA GLU A 50 -12.09 14.39 -5.22
C GLU A 50 -12.73 13.00 -5.23
N PHE A 51 -12.57 12.26 -6.33
CA PHE A 51 -13.03 10.88 -6.44
C PHE A 51 -12.43 9.97 -5.36
N ARG A 52 -11.11 10.06 -5.14
CA ARG A 52 -10.43 9.26 -4.10
C ARG A 52 -10.89 9.63 -2.70
N LEU A 53 -11.06 10.91 -2.40
CA LEU A 53 -11.55 11.38 -1.10
C LEU A 53 -12.97 10.88 -0.82
N LYS A 54 -13.85 10.91 -1.82
CA LYS A 54 -15.19 10.33 -1.70
C LYS A 54 -15.18 8.82 -1.49
N ALA A 55 -14.26 8.10 -2.14
CA ALA A 55 -14.07 6.67 -1.92
C ALA A 55 -13.59 6.38 -0.49
N LEU A 56 -12.67 7.19 0.04
CA LEU A 56 -12.19 7.09 1.42
C LEU A 56 -13.31 7.30 2.44
N GLU A 57 -14.11 8.35 2.26
CA GLU A 57 -15.30 8.60 3.09
C GLU A 57 -16.27 7.41 3.04
N THR A 58 -16.54 6.90 1.83
CA THR A 58 -17.41 5.75 1.62
C THR A 58 -16.87 4.53 2.38
N TYR A 59 -15.56 4.26 2.30
CA TYR A 59 -14.92 3.16 3.00
C TYR A 59 -15.15 3.23 4.52
N PHE A 60 -14.86 4.38 5.14
CA PHE A 60 -15.06 4.56 6.58
C PHE A 60 -16.53 4.55 7.02
N SER A 61 -17.45 4.88 6.12
CA SER A 61 -18.89 4.76 6.39
C SER A 61 -19.40 3.32 6.42
N LYS A 62 -18.68 2.37 5.81
CA LYS A 62 -19.12 0.97 5.76
C LYS A 62 -18.79 0.26 7.08
N PRO A 63 -19.76 -0.47 7.67
CA PRO A 63 -19.46 -1.31 8.81
C PRO A 63 -18.58 -2.50 8.36
N TRP A 64 -17.79 -2.99 9.30
CA TRP A 64 -17.07 -4.25 9.11
C TRP A 64 -18.06 -5.40 8.87
N PRO A 65 -17.77 -6.32 7.95
CA PRO A 65 -18.64 -7.46 7.71
C PRO A 65 -18.74 -8.33 8.97
N THR A 66 -19.94 -8.83 9.24
CA THR A 66 -20.27 -9.64 10.42
C THR A 66 -20.38 -11.13 10.11
N TRP A 67 -20.13 -11.51 8.86
CA TRP A 67 -20.19 -12.87 8.36
C TRP A 67 -18.78 -13.38 8.05
N GLY A 68 -18.58 -14.70 8.11
CA GLY A 68 -17.29 -15.33 7.83
C GLY A 68 -16.39 -15.43 9.06
N PRO A 69 -15.06 -15.58 8.85
CA PRO A 69 -14.09 -15.65 9.94
C PRO A 69 -13.98 -14.33 10.72
N ASP A 70 -13.47 -14.38 11.94
CA ASP A 70 -13.24 -13.18 12.74
C ASP A 70 -12.18 -12.28 12.09
N LEU A 71 -12.52 -11.01 11.88
CA LEU A 71 -11.65 -9.99 11.29
C LEU A 71 -11.14 -8.98 12.33
N SER A 72 -11.35 -9.22 13.63
CA SER A 72 -10.95 -8.31 14.71
C SER A 72 -9.44 -8.02 14.72
N GLU A 73 -8.61 -9.00 14.35
CA GLU A 73 -7.17 -8.84 14.19
C GLU A 73 -6.84 -7.97 12.97
N LEU A 74 -7.37 -8.32 11.80
CA LEU A 74 -7.19 -7.54 10.57
C LEU A 74 -7.58 -6.08 10.78
N ARG A 75 -8.73 -5.83 11.40
CA ARG A 75 -9.23 -4.50 11.71
C ARG A 75 -8.22 -3.67 12.52
N ARG A 76 -7.54 -4.29 13.50
CA ARG A 76 -6.52 -3.61 14.33
C ARG A 76 -5.25 -3.27 13.55
N GLN A 77 -4.95 -4.01 12.47
CA GLN A 77 -3.75 -3.86 11.66
C GLN A 77 -3.96 -2.99 10.41
N MET A 78 -5.18 -2.54 10.12
CA MET A 78 -5.46 -1.75 8.90
C MET A 78 -4.61 -0.48 8.82
N ASP A 79 -4.32 0.17 9.94
CA ASP A 79 -3.48 1.36 9.99
C ASP A 79 -1.98 1.04 9.84
N ASP A 80 -1.61 -0.24 9.98
CA ASP A 80 -0.23 -0.69 9.88
C ASP A 80 0.21 -0.99 8.45
N PHE A 81 -0.74 -1.11 7.52
CA PHE A 81 -0.44 -1.44 6.14
C PHE A 81 0.13 -0.26 5.35
N TYR A 82 1.00 -0.59 4.39
CA TYR A 82 1.47 0.35 3.40
C TYR A 82 0.60 0.24 2.16
N TYR A 83 -0.34 1.17 1.99
CA TYR A 83 -1.27 1.17 0.86
C TYR A 83 -0.67 1.74 -0.41
N TYR A 84 0.44 2.47 -0.29
CA TYR A 84 1.16 3.03 -1.41
C TYR A 84 2.67 2.94 -1.20
N VAL A 85 3.33 2.33 -2.18
CA VAL A 85 4.78 2.26 -2.30
C VAL A 85 5.12 2.67 -3.72
N LYS A 86 5.91 3.73 -3.86
CA LYS A 86 6.50 4.15 -5.13
C LYS A 86 7.93 3.60 -5.20
N PRO A 87 8.24 2.73 -6.17
CA PRO A 87 9.61 2.27 -6.37
C PRO A 87 10.49 3.43 -6.89
N PRO A 88 11.82 3.32 -6.74
CA PRO A 88 12.75 4.26 -7.34
C PRO A 88 12.69 4.20 -8.87
N VAL A 89 12.91 5.35 -9.52
CA VAL A 89 12.67 5.59 -10.96
C VAL A 89 13.65 4.84 -11.90
N GLU A 90 14.38 3.82 -11.46
CA GLU A 90 15.29 3.12 -12.37
C GLU A 90 14.51 2.25 -13.38
N GLY A 91 14.31 2.80 -14.58
CA GLY A 91 13.67 2.09 -15.69
C GLY A 91 12.16 2.29 -15.85
N GLU A 92 11.56 3.37 -15.34
CA GLU A 92 10.14 3.67 -15.56
C GLU A 92 9.84 3.76 -17.06
N ARG A 93 9.23 2.72 -17.63
CA ARG A 93 8.80 2.66 -19.02
C ARG A 93 7.38 3.19 -19.14
N ARG A 94 7.16 4.08 -20.10
CA ARG A 94 5.86 4.72 -20.30
C ARG A 94 5.00 4.03 -21.34
N SER A 95 5.57 3.04 -22.02
CA SER A 95 4.87 2.22 -23.01
C SER A 95 5.42 0.80 -23.07
N TRP A 96 4.58 -0.11 -23.54
CA TRP A 96 4.95 -1.51 -23.78
C TRP A 96 6.03 -1.68 -24.86
N ASP A 97 6.17 -0.69 -25.73
CA ASP A 97 7.19 -0.66 -26.80
C ASP A 97 8.61 -0.37 -26.26
N GLU A 98 8.74 0.06 -25.00
CA GLU A 98 10.03 0.36 -24.36
C GLU A 98 10.57 -0.81 -23.48
N VAL A 99 9.86 -1.94 -23.46
CA VAL A 99 10.22 -3.16 -22.70
C VAL A 99 11.14 -4.07 -23.51
#